data_AF-A0A1W2DP59-F1
#
_entry.id   AF-A0A1W2DP59-F1
#
_cell.length_a   1.000
_cell.length_b   1.000
_cell.length_c   1.000
_cell.angle_alpha   90.00
_cell.angle_beta   90.00
_cell.angle_gamma   90.00
#
_symmetry.space_group_name_H-M   'P 1'
#
loop_
_entity.id
_entity.type
_entity.pdbx_description
1 polymer ?
#
loop_
_entity_poly.entity_id
_entity_poly.type
_entity_poly.pdbx_seq_one_letter_code
_entity_poly.pdbx_strand_id
1 'polypeptide(L)' 'MKQHILRLIKRLAFLGYCTFEIESILKEAVGIDIVDDLSSTQEVALVQHLEMYEQLGLNYLQTYSK' A
#
# COMPACT_ATOMS: atom_id res chain seq x y z
N MET A 1 9.21 10.36 4.99
CA MET A 1 8.02 9.53 4.68
C MET A 1 8.21 8.60 3.47
N LYS A 2 8.88 8.99 2.37
CA LYS A 2 9.16 8.10 1.21
C LYS A 2 9.72 6.69 1.56
N GLN A 3 10.64 6.58 2.53
CA GLN A 3 11.15 5.27 2.99
C GLN A 3 10.08 4.37 3.64
N HIS A 4 9.07 4.97 4.27
CA HIS A 4 7.98 4.25 4.93
C HIS A 4 7.04 3.64 3.88
N ILE A 5 6.70 4.42 2.84
CA ILE A 5 5.89 3.96 1.69
C ILE A 5 6.60 2.81 0.97
N LEU A 6 7.91 2.94 0.68
CA LEU A 6 8.70 1.86 0.07
C LEU A 6 8.71 0.58 0.91
N ARG A 7 8.73 0.70 2.25
CA ARG A 7 8.67 -0.46 3.15
C ARG A 7 7.30 -1.14 3.10
N LEU A 8 6.21 -0.36 3.06
CA LEU A 8 4.85 -0.88 2.94
C LEU A 8 4.63 -1.57 1.59
N ILE A 9 5.11 -0.98 0.49
CA ILE A 9 5.09 -1.59 -0.85
C ILE A 9 5.82 -2.93 -0.85
N LYS A 10 7.01 -3.00 -0.23
CA LYS A 10 7.74 -4.28 -0.11
C LYS A 10 6.99 -5.32 0.73
N ARG A 11 6.26 -4.91 1.77
CA ARG A 11 5.44 -5.80 2.59
C ARG A 11 4.23 -6.31 1.82
N LEU A 12 3.54 -5.45 1.07
CA LEU A 12 2.46 -5.86 0.17
C LEU A 12 2.98 -6.84 -0.88
N ALA A 13 4.11 -6.56 -1.52
CA ALA A 13 4.73 -7.50 -2.44
C ALA A 13 5.05 -8.85 -1.78
N PHE A 14 5.50 -8.85 -0.52
CA PHE A 14 5.73 -10.08 0.25
C PHE A 14 4.45 -10.84 0.61
N LEU A 15 3.33 -10.13 0.81
CA LEU A 15 2.01 -10.71 1.04
C LEU A 15 1.41 -11.32 -0.25
N GLY A 16 2.04 -11.10 -1.40
CA GLY A 16 1.61 -11.64 -2.69
C GLY A 16 0.88 -10.64 -3.59
N TYR A 17 0.83 -9.36 -3.22
CA TYR A 17 0.26 -8.32 -4.07
C TYR A 17 1.17 -8.08 -5.28
N CYS A 18 0.59 -8.09 -6.47
CA CYS A 18 1.28 -7.74 -7.70
C CYS A 18 1.54 -6.24 -7.78
N THR A 19 2.57 -5.84 -8.53
CA THR A 19 2.89 -4.42 -8.78
C THR A 19 1.68 -3.62 -9.26
N PHE A 20 0.84 -4.23 -10.11
CA PHE A 20 -0.36 -3.60 -10.64
C PHE A 20 -1.47 -3.36 -9.59
N GLU A 21 -1.58 -4.25 -8.61
CA GLU A 21 -2.49 -4.06 -7.46
C GLU A 21 -1.97 -2.94 -6.56
N ILE A 22 -0.65 -2.91 -6.32
CA ILE A 22 -0.01 -1.85 -5.56
C ILE A 22 -0.21 -0.50 -6.26
N GLU A 23 0.00 -0.42 -7.57
CA GLU A 23 -0.29 0.79 -8.37
C GLU A 23 -1.77 1.19 -8.30
N SER A 24 -2.70 0.23 -8.35
CA SER A 24 -4.13 0.51 -8.19
C SER A 24 -4.45 1.05 -6.80
N ILE A 25 -3.86 0.50 -5.74
CA ILE A 25 -4.02 0.97 -4.36
C ILE A 25 -3.46 2.38 -4.21
N LEU A 26 -2.28 2.64 -4.78
CA LEU A 26 -1.68 3.98 -4.79
C LEU A 26 -2.63 4.97 -5.49
N LYS A 27 -3.17 4.59 -6.66
CA LYS A 27 -4.10 5.40 -7.42
C LYS A 27 -5.43 5.63 -6.70
N GLU A 28 -5.95 4.65 -5.97
CA GLU A 28 -7.15 4.80 -5.13
C GLU A 28 -6.91 5.75 -3.96
N ALA A 29 -5.77 5.64 -3.30
CA ALA A 29 -5.48 6.39 -2.08
C ALA A 29 -5.23 7.88 -2.31
N VAL A 30 -4.57 8.23 -3.41
CA VAL A 30 -4.17 9.63 -3.69
C VAL A 30 -4.68 10.17 -5.02
N GLY A 31 -5.26 9.34 -5.89
CA GLY A 31 -5.77 9.75 -7.20
C GLY A 31 -4.68 10.02 -8.25
N ILE A 32 -3.41 9.76 -7.93
CA ILE A 32 -2.25 10.06 -8.76
C ILE A 32 -1.30 8.86 -8.84
N ASP A 33 -0.76 8.65 -10.04
CA ASP A 33 0.21 7.60 -10.37
C ASP A 33 1.61 7.90 -9.80
N ILE A 34 1.91 9.18 -9.51
CA ILE A 34 3.27 9.64 -9.23
C ILE A 34 3.42 10.00 -7.76
N VAL A 35 4.13 9.16 -7.02
CA VAL A 35 4.48 9.32 -5.59
C VAL A 35 5.49 10.46 -5.35
N ASP A 36 6.01 11.06 -6.41
CA ASP A 36 7.12 12.01 -6.33
C ASP A 36 6.71 13.42 -5.91
N ASP A 37 5.47 13.84 -6.21
CA ASP A 37 4.90 15.17 -5.91
C ASP A 37 3.70 15.09 -4.94
N LEU A 38 3.78 14.20 -3.95
CA LEU A 38 2.74 14.09 -2.93
C LEU A 38 2.85 15.22 -1.90
N SER A 39 1.75 15.92 -1.68
CA SER A 39 1.62 16.80 -0.51
C SER A 39 1.62 15.98 0.78
N SER A 40 2.07 16.56 1.89
CA SER A 40 2.17 15.86 3.19
C SER A 40 0.87 15.19 3.64
N THR A 41 -0.29 15.78 3.32
CA THR A 41 -1.61 15.21 3.59
C THR A 41 -1.88 13.96 2.74
N GLN A 42 -1.46 13.97 1.48
CA GLN A 42 -1.59 12.84 0.57
C GLN A 42 -0.62 11.71 0.95
N GLU A 43 0.60 12.05 1.40
CA GLU A 43 1.54 11.05 1.94
C GLU A 43 0.94 10.31 3.15
N VAL A 44 0.27 11.03 4.06
CA VAL A 44 -0.38 10.40 5.22
C VAL A 44 -1.56 9.52 4.80
N ALA A 45 -2.40 10.00 3.89
CA ALA A 45 -3.52 9.21 3.36
C ALA A 45 -3.03 7.94 2.66
N LEU A 46 -1.95 8.04 1.88
CA LEU A 46 -1.33 6.92 1.19
C LEU A 46 -0.80 5.87 2.16
N VAL A 47 -0.10 6.31 3.22
CA VAL A 47 0.41 5.40 4.26
C VAL A 47 -0.74 4.68 4.96
N GLN A 48 -1.81 5.39 5.32
CA GLN A 48 -2.98 4.77 5.95
C GLN A 48 -3.66 3.73 5.06
N HIS A 49 -3.81 4.02 3.76
CA HIS A 49 -4.35 3.06 2.81
C HIS A 49 -3.45 1.84 2.65
N LEU A 50 -2.14 2.03 2.48
CA LEU A 50 -1.19 0.93 2.35
C LEU A 50 -1.16 0.04 3.60
N GLU A 51 -1.24 0.63 4.80
CA GLU A 51 -1.35 -0.13 6.06
C GLU A 51 -2.66 -0.91 6.15
N MET A 52 -3.77 -0.32 5.70
CA MET A 52 -5.07 -1.02 5.65
C MET A 52 -4.99 -2.25 4.74
N TYR A 53 -4.41 -2.12 3.54
CA TYR A 53 -4.21 -3.26 2.63
C TYR A 53 -3.22 -4.29 3.19
N GLU A 54 -2.18 -3.86 3.91
CA GLU A 54 -1.29 -4.80 4.62
C GLU A 54 -2.07 -5.64 5.63
N GLN A 55 -2.94 -5.01 6.43
CA GLN A 55 -3.78 -5.71 7.40
C GLN A 55 -4.78 -6.64 6.71
N LEU A 56 -5.38 -6.23 5.60
CA LEU A 56 -6.29 -7.07 4.82
C LEU A 56 -5.58 -8.30 4.25
N GLY A 57 -4.39 -8.12 3.68
CA GLY A 57 -3.57 -9.21 3.16
C GLY A 57 -3.12 -10.17 4.25
N LEU A 58 -2.69 -9.65 5.41
CA LEU A 58 -2.36 -10.47 6.58
C LEU A 58 -3.57 -11.24 7.10
N ASN A 59 -4.74 -10.60 7.19
CA ASN A 59 -5.96 -11.23 7.64
C ASN A 59 -6.44 -12.31 6.64
N TYR A 60 -6.30 -12.06 5.34
CA TYR A 60 -6.57 -13.05 4.29
C TYR A 60 -5.64 -14.27 4.42
N LEU A 61 -4.32 -14.04 4.55
CA LEU A 61 -3.34 -15.09 4.80
C LEU A 61 -3.66 -15.89 6.07
N GLN A 62 -3.99 -15.22 7.17
CA GLN A 62 -4.36 -15.90 8.41
C GLN A 62 -5.67 -16.69 8.31
N THR A 63 -6.64 -16.18 7.56
CA THR A 63 -7.97 -16.80 7.40
C THR A 63 -7.94 -18.01 6.46
N TYR A 64 -7.14 -17.95 5.39
CA TYR A 64 -7.08 -19.00 4.37
C TYR A 64 -5.88 -19.96 4.52
N SER A 65 -4.97 -19.73 5.46
CA SER A 65 -3.89 -20.67 5.81
C SER A 65 -4.36 -21.83 6.71
N LYS A 66 -5.60 -22.30 6.56
CA LYS A 66 -6.22 -23.33 7.41
C LYS A 66 -6.71 -24.53 6.61
#